data_AF-A0A3N5ERF1-F1
#
_entry.id   AF-A0A3N5ERF1-F1
#
_cell.length_a   1.000
_cell.length_b   1.000
_cell.length_c   1.000
_cell.angle_alpha   90.00
_cell.angle_beta   90.00
_cell.angle_gamma   90.00
#
_symmetry.space_group_name_H-M   'P 1'
#
loop_
_entity.id
_entity.type
_entity.pdbx_description
1 polymer ?
#
loop_
_entity_poly.entity_id
_entity_poly.type
_entity_poly.pdbx_seq_one_letter_code
_entity_poly.pdbx_strand_id
1 'polypeptide(L)'
;VLGEDGVPKRIDSFAMAIQMKATVYDLEEAELTYAPPFGSAKDPVNFAGMVAGNLLRGDMPTVHWEGTDGGLLLDVRNPPELAVESVPGAVNIPLPQLRARLGELPRDREIQVICRSAVRAYYATRILLQNGFKARNIVGGMLARSHRAAN
;
A
#
# COMPACT_ATOMS: atom_id res chain seq x y z
N VAL A 1 5.06 -12.26 9.42
CA VAL A 1 4.83 -12.69 8.02
C VAL A 1 3.87 -13.88 8.07
N LEU A 2 2.87 -13.93 7.18
CA LEU A 2 1.88 -15.01 7.13
C LEU A 2 1.57 -15.36 5.66
N GLY A 3 1.24 -16.62 5.38
CA GLY A 3 1.02 -17.16 4.03
C GLY A 3 1.22 -18.68 3.97
N GLU A 4 0.87 -19.29 2.85
CA GLU A 4 0.96 -20.75 2.66
C GLU A 4 2.37 -21.23 2.31
N ASP A 5 3.16 -20.41 1.60
CA ASP A 5 4.49 -20.79 1.11
C ASP A 5 5.52 -19.65 1.27
N GLY A 6 6.80 -20.03 1.40
CA GLY A 6 7.93 -19.12 1.45
C GLY A 6 7.97 -18.22 2.69
N VAL A 7 7.16 -18.49 3.71
CA VAL A 7 7.09 -17.71 4.97
C VAL A 7 8.39 -17.83 5.79
N PRO A 8 8.92 -19.05 6.08
CA PRO A 8 10.16 -19.17 6.85
C PRO A 8 11.31 -18.40 6.23
N LYS A 9 11.46 -18.48 4.89
CA LYS A 9 12.48 -17.75 4.13
C LYS A 9 12.49 -16.24 4.45
N ARG A 10 11.31 -15.60 4.53
CA ARG A 10 11.23 -14.15 4.80
C ARG A 10 11.47 -13.83 6.27
N ILE A 11 11.00 -14.70 7.17
CA ILE A 11 11.28 -14.55 8.61
C ILE A 11 12.79 -14.62 8.86
N ASP A 12 13.48 -15.59 8.28
CA ASP A 12 14.93 -15.76 8.41
C ASP A 12 15.68 -14.54 7.85
N SER A 13 15.28 -14.03 6.67
CA SER A 13 15.88 -12.81 6.11
C SER A 13 15.71 -11.60 7.04
N PHE A 14 14.52 -11.39 7.62
CA PHE A 14 14.30 -10.29 8.56
C PHE A 14 15.05 -10.50 9.88
N ALA A 15 15.10 -11.72 10.40
CA ALA A 15 15.83 -12.04 11.62
C ALA A 15 17.33 -11.74 11.46
N MET A 16 17.93 -12.16 10.34
CA MET A 16 19.31 -11.84 10.01
C MET A 16 19.55 -10.35 9.86
N ALA A 17 18.67 -9.63 9.15
CA ALA A 17 18.77 -8.18 9.01
C ALA A 17 18.74 -7.47 10.38
N ILE A 18 17.81 -7.84 11.25
CA ILE A 18 17.70 -7.29 12.62
C ILE A 18 18.96 -7.62 13.43
N GLN A 19 19.44 -8.86 13.39
CA GLN A 19 20.66 -9.27 14.10
C GLN A 19 21.89 -8.47 13.65
N MET A 20 21.97 -8.16 12.35
CA MET A 20 23.04 -7.34 11.78
C MET A 20 22.84 -5.83 12.00
N LYS A 21 21.77 -5.42 12.70
CA LYS A 21 21.38 -4.01 12.89
C LYS A 21 21.20 -3.26 11.57
N ALA A 22 20.78 -3.98 10.54
CA ALA A 22 20.44 -3.40 9.26
C ALA A 22 19.22 -2.47 9.39
N THR A 23 19.12 -1.49 8.51
CA THR A 23 18.01 -0.55 8.40
C THR A 23 17.03 -1.01 7.32
N VAL A 24 15.87 -0.34 7.24
CA VAL A 24 14.91 -0.60 6.17
C VAL A 24 15.45 -0.24 4.78
N TYR A 25 16.46 0.64 4.70
CA TYR A 25 17.14 0.99 3.45
C TYR A 25 18.04 -0.16 2.97
N ASP A 26 18.66 -0.90 3.89
CA ASP A 26 19.41 -2.11 3.53
C ASP A 26 18.48 -3.21 3.00
N LEU A 27 17.23 -3.26 3.48
CA LEU A 27 16.23 -4.18 2.93
C LEU A 27 15.83 -3.82 1.49
N GLU A 28 15.81 -2.54 1.12
CA GLU A 28 15.55 -2.11 -0.27
C GLU A 28 16.56 -2.72 -1.23
N GLU A 29 17.83 -2.69 -0.84
CA GLU A 29 18.99 -3.09 -1.64
C GLU A 29 19.40 -4.56 -1.42
N ALA A 30 18.62 -5.34 -0.65
CA ALA A 30 18.95 -6.73 -0.34
C ALA A 30 19.02 -7.59 -1.62
N GLU A 31 20.18 -8.19 -1.87
CA GLU A 31 20.38 -9.12 -2.99
C GLU A 31 19.99 -10.55 -2.56
N LEU A 32 18.82 -10.99 -3.01
CA LEU A 32 18.25 -12.29 -2.68
C LEU A 32 18.18 -13.19 -3.91
N THR A 33 18.29 -14.50 -3.70
CA THR A 33 18.26 -15.48 -4.78
C THR A 33 16.98 -15.40 -5.60
N TYR A 34 17.13 -15.22 -6.91
CA TYR A 34 16.01 -15.18 -7.85
C TYR A 34 16.16 -16.21 -8.97
N ALA A 35 15.14 -17.05 -9.11
CA ALA A 35 14.74 -17.69 -10.35
C ALA A 35 13.21 -17.88 -10.31
N PRO A 36 12.50 -18.03 -11.45
CA PRO A 36 11.05 -18.11 -11.49
C PRO A 36 10.40 -19.11 -10.50
N PRO A 37 10.98 -20.30 -10.23
CA PRO A 37 10.42 -21.23 -9.25
C PRO A 37 10.57 -20.80 -7.78
N PHE A 38 11.48 -19.87 -7.45
CA PHE A 38 11.89 -19.59 -6.06
C PHE A 38 11.50 -18.18 -5.58
N GLY A 39 11.17 -17.28 -6.50
CA GLY A 39 10.84 -15.91 -6.16
C GLY A 39 10.58 -15.00 -7.35
N SER A 40 10.58 -13.70 -7.07
CA SER A 40 10.39 -12.62 -8.02
C SER A 40 11.66 -11.77 -8.10
N ALA A 41 11.78 -10.98 -9.17
CA ALA A 41 12.91 -10.06 -9.35
C ALA A 41 13.07 -9.06 -8.19
N LYS A 42 11.98 -8.75 -7.47
CA LYS A 42 12.00 -8.06 -6.18
C LYS A 42 11.32 -8.96 -5.16
N ASP A 43 12.03 -9.36 -4.11
CA ASP A 43 11.45 -10.21 -3.07
C ASP A 43 10.48 -9.38 -2.20
N PRO A 44 9.48 -10.01 -1.54
CA PRO A 44 8.73 -9.38 -0.46
C PRO A 44 9.58 -8.64 0.59
N VAL A 45 10.83 -9.08 0.87
CA VAL A 45 11.77 -8.33 1.72
C VAL A 45 12.12 -6.97 1.11
N ASN A 46 12.46 -6.92 -0.18
CA ASN A 46 12.74 -5.66 -0.88
C ASN A 46 11.51 -4.75 -0.88
N PHE A 47 10.32 -5.29 -1.14
CA PHE A 47 9.09 -4.50 -1.09
C PHE A 47 8.81 -3.92 0.30
N ALA A 48 9.06 -4.69 1.38
CA ALA A 48 8.92 -4.18 2.74
C ALA A 48 9.89 -3.03 3.01
N GLY A 49 11.15 -3.17 2.59
CA GLY A 49 12.15 -2.09 2.60
C GLY A 49 11.66 -0.85 1.86
N MET A 50 11.20 -1.01 0.61
CA MET A 50 10.76 0.09 -0.24
C MET A 50 9.56 0.84 0.34
N VAL A 51 8.59 0.13 0.90
CA VAL A 51 7.42 0.74 1.55
C VAL A 51 7.86 1.56 2.77
N ALA A 52 8.73 1.01 3.62
CA ALA A 52 9.22 1.70 4.80
C ALA A 52 10.14 2.88 4.45
N GLY A 53 11.05 2.72 3.49
CA GLY A 53 11.92 3.79 3.03
C GLY A 53 11.15 4.93 2.37
N ASN A 54 10.13 4.64 1.57
CA ASN A 54 9.23 5.66 1.04
C ASN A 54 8.50 6.45 2.14
N LEU A 55 8.08 5.77 3.21
CA LEU A 55 7.46 6.43 4.35
C LEU A 55 8.47 7.36 5.06
N LEU A 56 9.67 6.87 5.36
CA LEU A 56 10.71 7.64 6.05
C LEU A 56 11.25 8.81 5.22
N ARG A 57 11.30 8.69 3.89
CA ARG A 57 11.66 9.78 2.97
C ARG A 57 10.53 10.81 2.79
N GLY A 58 9.31 10.52 3.24
CA GLY A 58 8.14 11.38 3.03
C GLY A 58 7.49 11.24 1.64
N ASP A 59 7.94 10.27 0.84
CA ASP A 59 7.48 9.99 -0.52
C ASP A 59 6.09 9.32 -0.59
N MET A 60 5.68 8.71 0.52
CA MET A 60 4.41 8.01 0.65
C MET A 60 3.78 8.31 2.02
N PRO A 61 3.01 9.41 2.14
CA PRO A 61 2.17 9.66 3.31
C PRO A 61 1.16 8.53 3.47
N THR A 62 1.04 7.99 4.68
CA THR A 62 0.13 6.86 4.98
C THR A 62 -0.83 7.18 6.12
N VAL A 63 -1.92 6.42 6.19
CA VAL A 63 -2.83 6.39 7.33
C VAL A 63 -3.26 4.95 7.60
N HIS A 64 -3.47 4.61 8.86
CA HIS A 64 -4.05 3.32 9.26
C HIS A 64 -5.57 3.42 9.29
N TRP A 65 -6.27 2.27 9.26
CA TRP A 65 -7.73 2.23 9.26
C TRP A 65 -8.37 2.93 10.47
N GLU A 66 -7.70 2.96 11.64
CA GLU A 66 -8.18 3.69 12.82
C GLU A 66 -8.11 5.21 12.69
N GLY A 67 -7.30 5.70 11.77
CA GLY A 67 -7.08 7.13 11.54
C GLY A 67 -7.85 7.68 10.35
N THR A 68 -8.82 6.94 9.81
CA THR A 68 -9.52 7.36 8.59
C THR A 68 -10.65 8.37 8.81
N ASP A 69 -10.98 8.66 10.06
CA ASP A 69 -12.05 9.61 10.38
C ASP A 69 -11.71 11.03 9.87
N GLY A 70 -12.67 11.65 9.19
CA GLY A 70 -12.55 13.02 8.66
C GLY A 70 -12.00 13.18 7.23
N GLY A 71 -11.41 12.13 6.64
CA GLY A 71 -10.92 12.13 5.25
C GLY A 71 -11.99 11.81 4.21
N LEU A 72 -11.74 12.16 2.94
CA LEU A 72 -12.49 11.59 1.82
C LEU A 72 -11.88 10.23 1.46
N LEU A 73 -12.62 9.16 1.64
CA LEU A 73 -12.21 7.83 1.20
C LEU A 73 -12.34 7.71 -0.33
N LEU A 74 -11.24 7.44 -1.01
CA LEU A 74 -11.17 7.23 -2.45
C LEU A 74 -10.78 5.79 -2.75
N ASP A 75 -11.72 4.99 -3.26
CA ASP A 75 -11.46 3.64 -3.73
C ASP A 75 -11.05 3.63 -5.20
N VAL A 76 -9.82 3.19 -5.46
CA VAL A 76 -9.26 3.13 -6.83
C VAL A 76 -9.30 1.73 -7.45
N ARG A 77 -10.03 0.79 -6.82
CA ARG A 77 -10.33 -0.52 -7.40
C ARG A 77 -11.33 -0.42 -8.55
N ASN A 78 -11.39 -1.48 -9.35
CA ASN A 78 -12.37 -1.58 -10.42
C ASN A 78 -13.76 -1.93 -9.85
N PRO A 79 -14.86 -1.48 -10.48
CA PRO A 79 -16.22 -1.71 -9.96
C PRO A 79 -16.57 -3.17 -9.62
N PRO A 80 -16.11 -4.20 -10.38
CA PRO A 80 -16.36 -5.59 -10.00
C PRO A 80 -15.78 -5.99 -8.63
N GLU A 81 -14.67 -5.36 -8.20
CA GLU A 81 -14.10 -5.62 -6.87
C GLU A 81 -14.97 -5.06 -5.74
N LEU A 82 -15.72 -3.98 -6.01
CA LEU A 82 -16.62 -3.34 -5.04
C LEU A 82 -17.92 -4.14 -4.84
N ALA A 83 -18.33 -4.90 -5.85
CA ALA A 83 -19.48 -5.81 -5.74
C ALA A 83 -19.22 -6.96 -4.74
N VAL A 84 -17.95 -7.31 -4.52
CA VAL A 84 -17.54 -8.31 -3.51
C VAL A 84 -17.47 -7.68 -2.12
N GLU A 85 -16.82 -6.52 -2.00
CA GLU A 85 -16.71 -5.79 -0.75
C GLU A 85 -16.53 -4.28 -1.02
N SER A 86 -17.35 -3.45 -0.38
CA SER A 86 -17.27 -2.00 -0.46
C SER A 86 -17.12 -1.37 0.94
N VAL A 87 -16.64 -0.13 0.95
CA VAL A 87 -16.55 0.69 2.17
C VAL A 87 -17.63 1.77 2.08
N PRO A 88 -18.58 1.82 3.02
CA PRO A 88 -19.60 2.86 3.03
C PRO A 88 -19.00 4.26 2.98
N GLY A 89 -19.54 5.12 2.11
CA GLY A 89 -19.08 6.51 1.95
C GLY A 89 -17.81 6.69 1.11
N ALA A 90 -17.19 5.62 0.61
CA ALA A 90 -16.06 5.73 -0.31
C ALA A 90 -16.51 6.15 -1.71
N VAL A 91 -15.82 7.14 -2.29
CA VAL A 91 -15.95 7.53 -3.70
C VAL A 91 -15.12 6.57 -4.54
N ASN A 92 -15.69 6.00 -5.62
CA ASN A 92 -14.96 5.11 -6.51
C ASN A 92 -14.51 5.82 -7.80
N ILE A 93 -13.19 5.90 -7.99
CA ILE A 93 -12.58 6.32 -9.25
C ILE A 93 -11.45 5.32 -9.56
N PRO A 94 -11.66 4.35 -10.47
CA PRO A 94 -10.64 3.36 -10.80
C PRO A 94 -9.31 4.01 -11.21
N LEU A 95 -8.19 3.44 -10.75
CA LEU A 95 -6.85 4.01 -11.00
C LEU A 95 -6.60 4.43 -12.46
N PRO A 96 -6.98 3.65 -13.49
CA PRO A 96 -6.77 4.06 -14.89
C PRO A 96 -7.52 5.33 -15.30
N GLN A 97 -8.63 5.65 -14.63
CA GLN A 97 -9.47 6.81 -14.92
C GLN A 97 -9.10 8.04 -14.08
N LEU A 98 -8.35 7.85 -12.98
CA LEU A 98 -8.09 8.87 -11.98
C LEU A 98 -7.53 10.17 -12.57
N ARG A 99 -6.55 10.08 -13.48
CA ARG A 99 -5.93 11.26 -14.10
C ARG A 99 -6.92 12.14 -14.88
N ALA A 100 -7.87 11.51 -15.58
CA ALA A 100 -8.89 12.22 -16.35
C ALA A 100 -10.00 12.80 -15.46
N ARG A 101 -10.16 12.27 -14.24
CA ARG A 101 -11.26 12.57 -13.32
C ARG A 101 -10.80 13.34 -12.07
N LEU A 102 -9.61 13.95 -12.09
CA LEU A 102 -9.09 14.74 -10.97
C LEU A 102 -10.00 15.92 -10.59
N GLY A 103 -10.74 16.47 -11.55
CA GLY A 103 -11.68 17.58 -11.30
C GLY A 103 -12.88 17.22 -10.42
N GLU A 104 -13.15 15.93 -10.22
CA GLU A 104 -14.23 15.45 -9.34
C GLU A 104 -13.82 15.41 -7.88
N LEU A 105 -12.52 15.51 -7.59
CA LEU A 105 -11.98 15.37 -6.24
C LEU A 105 -11.88 16.73 -5.54
N PRO A 106 -12.26 16.80 -4.25
CA PRO A 106 -12.16 18.03 -3.48
C PRO A 106 -10.69 18.39 -3.22
N ARG A 107 -10.39 19.69 -3.21
CA ARG A 107 -9.03 20.21 -2.95
C ARG A 107 -8.83 20.72 -1.52
N ASP A 108 -9.92 20.92 -0.79
CA ASP A 108 -9.97 21.51 0.55
C ASP A 108 -9.85 20.48 1.68
N ARG A 109 -9.92 19.18 1.37
CA ARG A 109 -9.83 18.09 2.35
C ARG A 109 -8.82 17.02 1.97
N GLU A 110 -8.37 16.27 2.97
CA GLU A 110 -7.45 15.14 2.77
C GLU A 110 -8.17 13.96 2.11
N ILE A 111 -7.53 13.40 1.09
CA ILE A 111 -7.97 12.21 0.35
C ILE A 111 -7.24 10.98 0.87
N GLN A 112 -7.98 9.98 1.33
CA GLN A 112 -7.44 8.74 1.85
C GLN A 112 -7.73 7.62 0.85
N VAL A 113 -6.67 7.12 0.22
CA VAL A 113 -6.79 6.25 -0.94
C VAL A 113 -6.75 4.78 -0.52
N ILE A 114 -7.73 4.00 -0.97
CA ILE A 114 -7.80 2.56 -0.76
C ILE A 114 -7.73 1.80 -2.08
N CYS A 115 -7.09 0.63 -2.02
CA CYS A 115 -7.28 -0.42 -3.01
C CYS A 115 -7.24 -1.79 -2.32
N ARG A 116 -7.10 -2.89 -3.05
CA ARG A 116 -7.05 -4.24 -2.44
C ARG A 116 -5.88 -4.40 -1.45
N SER A 117 -4.65 -4.10 -1.86
CA SER A 117 -3.41 -4.37 -1.11
C SER A 117 -2.50 -3.15 -0.95
N ALA A 118 -3.05 -1.94 -1.07
CA ALA A 118 -2.34 -0.65 -1.04
C ALA A 118 -1.37 -0.35 -2.21
N VAL A 119 -1.08 -1.29 -3.13
CA VAL A 119 -0.17 -1.04 -4.26
C VAL A 119 -0.74 -0.06 -5.29
N ARG A 120 -1.98 -0.29 -5.76
CA ARG A 120 -2.65 0.66 -6.67
C ARG A 120 -2.93 2.01 -6.00
N ALA A 121 -3.20 1.99 -4.69
CA ALA A 121 -3.43 3.18 -3.91
C ALA A 121 -2.15 4.03 -3.80
N TYR A 122 -0.97 3.42 -3.64
CA TYR A 122 0.31 4.13 -3.74
C TYR A 122 0.43 4.94 -5.04
N TYR A 123 0.16 4.33 -6.20
CA TYR A 123 0.22 5.06 -7.48
C TYR A 123 -0.79 6.20 -7.56
N ALA A 124 -2.02 5.97 -7.09
CA ALA A 124 -3.04 7.01 -7.01
C ALA A 124 -2.63 8.16 -6.07
N THR A 125 -2.09 7.84 -4.88
CA THR A 125 -1.56 8.83 -3.94
C THR A 125 -0.44 9.66 -4.59
N ARG A 126 0.48 9.04 -5.32
CA ARG A 126 1.54 9.76 -6.07
C ARG A 126 0.95 10.70 -7.14
N ILE A 127 -0.04 10.23 -7.90
CA ILE A 127 -0.75 11.08 -8.88
C ILE A 127 -1.38 12.29 -8.18
N LEU A 128 -2.08 12.06 -7.07
CA LEU A 128 -2.77 13.12 -6.32
C LEU A 128 -1.79 14.15 -5.74
N LEU A 129 -0.73 13.70 -5.07
CA LEU A 129 0.30 14.56 -4.51
C LEU A 129 0.97 15.43 -5.59
N GLN A 130 1.31 14.84 -6.74
CA GLN A 130 1.89 15.55 -7.88
C GLN A 130 0.93 16.57 -8.53
N ASN A 131 -0.37 16.48 -8.25
CA ASN A 131 -1.39 17.42 -8.72
C ASN A 131 -1.90 18.37 -7.61
N GLY A 132 -1.14 18.49 -6.51
CA GLY A 132 -1.39 19.43 -5.43
C GLY A 132 -2.51 19.04 -4.46
N PHE A 133 -2.95 17.78 -4.47
CA PHE A 133 -3.91 17.28 -3.49
C PHE A 133 -3.19 16.85 -2.20
N LYS A 134 -3.89 16.99 -1.07
CA LYS A 134 -3.49 16.33 0.18
C LYS A 134 -3.98 14.88 0.13
N ALA A 135 -3.07 13.91 0.05
CA ALA A 135 -3.44 12.51 -0.06
C ALA A 135 -2.60 11.60 0.82
N ARG A 136 -3.23 10.57 1.39
CA ARG A 136 -2.57 9.49 2.15
C ARG A 136 -2.99 8.13 1.61
N ASN A 137 -2.07 7.17 1.59
CA ASN A 137 -2.33 5.79 1.25
C ASN A 137 -2.77 5.00 2.50
N ILE A 138 -3.90 4.29 2.44
CA ILE A 138 -4.34 3.46 3.57
C ILE A 138 -3.51 2.16 3.60
N VAL A 139 -2.82 1.95 4.72
CA VAL A 139 -1.88 0.84 4.88
C VAL A 139 -2.60 -0.50 4.76
N GLY A 140 -2.07 -1.37 3.89
CA GLY A 140 -2.59 -2.73 3.67
C GLY A 140 -3.90 -2.81 2.88
N GLY A 141 -4.53 -1.67 2.55
CA GLY A 141 -5.76 -1.63 1.78
C GLY A 141 -6.89 -2.46 2.40
N MET A 142 -7.76 -3.01 1.56
CA MET A 142 -8.89 -3.85 1.96
C MET A 142 -8.46 -5.14 2.67
N LEU A 143 -7.32 -5.75 2.31
CA LEU A 143 -6.85 -6.96 2.97
C LEU A 143 -6.59 -6.75 4.46
N ALA A 144 -6.01 -5.61 4.85
CA ALA A 144 -5.81 -5.29 6.26
C ALA A 144 -7.15 -5.07 7.00
N ARG A 145 -8.18 -4.58 6.31
CA ARG A 145 -9.53 -4.39 6.86
C ARG A 145 -10.24 -5.73 7.10
N SER A 146 -10.17 -6.64 6.13
CA SER A 146 -10.84 -7.94 6.23
C SER A 146 -10.30 -8.79 7.38
N HIS A 147 -8.99 -8.73 7.65
CA HIS A 147 -8.39 -9.41 8.80
C HIS A 147 -8.79 -8.83 10.16
N ARG A 148 -9.29 -7.59 10.19
CA ARG A 148 -9.82 -6.97 11.41
C ARG A 148 -11.27 -7.35 11.66
N ALA A 149 -12.09 -7.39 10.63
CA ALA A 149 -13.50 -7.78 10.77
C ALA A 149 -13.69 -9.25 11.19
N ALA A 150 -12.63 -10.07 11.08
CA ALA A 150 -12.61 -11.48 11.47
C ALA A 150 -12.12 -11.74 12.91
N ASN A 151 -11.75 -10.70 13.66
CA ASN A 151 -11.38 -10.75 15.08
C ASN A 151 -12.34 -9.90 15.91
#